data_AF-A0AAP9XZR0-F1
#
_entry.id   AF-A0AAP9XZR0-F1
#
_cell.length_a   1.000
_cell.length_b   1.000
_cell.length_c   1.000
_cell.angle_alpha   90.00
_cell.angle_beta   90.00
_cell.angle_gamma   90.00
#
_symmetry.space_group_name_H-M   'P 1'
#
loop_
_entity.id
_entity.type
_entity.pdbx_description
1 polymer ?
#
loop_
_entity_poly.entity_id
_entity_poly.type
_entity_poly.pdbx_seq_one_letter_code
_entity_poly.pdbx_strand_id
1 'polypeptide(L)'
;MTQLISESLLSQAIANQQERMRGYEVPSEALTFETVRALDYAFCRELIPHLTELRLLFPAPRWRCVDGVKIRRRGKVVTDIDFVAYDSASRTAALFQLKWQQPSAGDEKTRRNNASNLVSECNKWIAAVSEWLAEEGLPVLAQRLGIPRDELTDSSLFVLGRYGAHFSGHANADLCAAWSNWGHFERERTLHPSATVREMFDNLVEGVTEIKRTVQPESLTLPLPGLVLVVNPNRRPADMELP
;
A
#
# COMPACT_ATOMS: atom_id res chain seq x y z
N MET A 1 -47.10 13.72 29.93
CA MET A 1 -46.83 12.30 30.24
C MET A 1 -46.07 11.60 29.11
N THR A 2 -46.39 11.85 27.84
CA THR A 2 -45.71 11.26 26.66
C THR A 2 -44.25 11.72 26.47
N GLN A 3 -43.92 12.96 26.85
CA GLN A 3 -42.58 13.56 26.67
C GLN A 3 -41.53 13.01 27.66
N LEU A 4 -41.94 12.69 28.89
CA LEU A 4 -41.09 12.05 29.91
C LEU A 4 -40.75 10.59 29.55
N ILE A 5 -41.63 9.91 28.82
CA ILE A 5 -41.42 8.52 28.37
C ILE A 5 -40.44 8.50 27.18
N SER A 6 -40.49 9.49 26.27
CA SER A 6 -39.52 9.60 25.17
C SER A 6 -38.12 9.97 25.64
N GLU A 7 -37.98 10.85 26.63
CA GLU A 7 -36.67 11.18 27.23
C GLU A 7 -36.06 9.99 27.97
N SER A 8 -36.89 9.20 28.66
CA SER A 8 -36.48 7.96 29.33
C SER A 8 -35.99 6.91 28.32
N LEU A 9 -36.73 6.68 27.24
CA LEU A 9 -36.35 5.72 26.19
C LEU A 9 -35.10 6.16 25.41
N LEU A 10 -34.95 7.46 25.14
CA LEU A 10 -33.75 8.00 24.50
C LEU A 10 -32.53 7.87 25.42
N SER A 11 -32.68 8.17 26.70
CA SER A 11 -31.61 8.03 27.70
C SER A 11 -31.19 6.58 27.87
N GLN A 12 -32.16 5.65 27.88
CA GLN A 12 -31.90 4.21 27.92
C GLN A 12 -31.20 3.72 26.64
N ALA A 13 -31.60 4.22 25.47
CA ALA A 13 -30.98 3.88 24.19
C ALA A 13 -29.53 4.39 24.10
N ILE A 14 -29.26 5.60 24.61
CA ILE A 14 -27.91 6.18 24.69
C ILE A 14 -27.05 5.37 25.65
N ALA A 15 -27.56 5.03 26.84
CA ALA A 15 -26.83 4.21 27.82
C ALA A 15 -26.48 2.82 27.26
N ASN A 16 -27.43 2.16 26.58
CA ASN A 16 -27.20 0.86 25.94
C ASN A 16 -26.18 0.95 24.78
N GLN A 17 -26.17 2.06 24.03
CA GLN A 17 -25.17 2.30 22.98
C GLN A 17 -23.79 2.56 23.59
N GLN A 18 -23.69 3.40 24.62
CA GLN A 18 -22.43 3.65 25.33
C GLN A 18 -21.85 2.37 25.92
N GLU A 19 -22.68 1.52 26.52
CA GLU A 19 -22.24 0.23 27.07
C GLU A 19 -21.76 -0.75 25.99
N ARG A 20 -22.40 -0.77 24.81
CA ARG A 20 -21.91 -1.51 23.64
C ARG A 20 -20.59 -0.95 23.09
N MET A 21 -20.40 0.36 23.22
CA MET A 21 -19.20 1.06 22.77
C MET A 21 -18.06 1.01 23.80
N ARG A 22 -18.28 0.61 25.06
CA ARG A 22 -17.19 0.45 26.07
C ARG A 22 -16.12 -0.55 25.65
N GLY A 23 -16.48 -1.59 24.88
CA GLY A 23 -15.50 -2.52 24.28
C GLY A 23 -14.61 -1.87 23.20
N TYR A 24 -14.98 -0.67 22.75
CA TYR A 24 -14.29 0.15 21.76
C TYR A 24 -13.58 1.36 22.44
N GLU A 25 -13.70 1.54 23.76
CA GLU A 25 -13.06 2.63 24.53
C GLU A 25 -11.59 2.35 24.88
N VAL A 26 -11.15 1.09 24.79
CA VAL A 26 -9.73 0.75 24.81
C VAL A 26 -9.22 0.90 23.38
N PRO A 27 -8.19 1.73 23.11
CA PRO A 27 -7.66 1.85 21.76
C PRO A 27 -7.00 0.51 21.41
N SER A 28 -7.76 -0.34 20.73
CA SER A 28 -7.18 -1.48 20.03
C SER A 28 -6.62 -0.92 18.73
N GLU A 29 -5.37 -1.25 18.42
CA GLU A 29 -4.73 -0.84 17.17
C GLU A 29 -5.61 -1.23 15.97
N ALA A 30 -6.26 -2.39 16.05
CA ALA A 30 -7.27 -2.82 15.10
C ALA A 30 -8.47 -1.88 15.05
N LEU A 31 -8.97 -1.36 16.18
CA LEU A 31 -10.10 -0.43 16.21
C LEU A 31 -9.77 0.94 15.65
N THR A 32 -8.59 1.48 15.96
CA THR A 32 -8.11 2.74 15.38
C THR A 32 -7.89 2.56 13.89
N PHE A 33 -7.29 1.45 13.48
CA PHE A 33 -7.13 1.09 12.08
C PHE A 33 -8.49 0.93 11.37
N GLU A 34 -9.45 0.27 11.99
CA GLU A 34 -10.80 0.05 11.47
C GLU A 34 -11.63 1.34 11.44
N THR A 35 -11.38 2.28 12.37
CA THR A 35 -12.05 3.59 12.43
C THR A 35 -11.48 4.53 11.38
N VAL A 36 -10.15 4.59 11.23
CA VAL A 36 -9.49 5.31 10.12
C VAL A 36 -9.93 4.69 8.78
N ARG A 37 -10.00 3.36 8.70
CA ARG A 37 -10.54 2.62 7.54
C ARG A 37 -11.99 2.96 7.24
N ALA A 38 -12.84 3.05 8.26
CA ALA A 38 -14.26 3.35 8.08
C ALA A 38 -14.48 4.80 7.66
N LEU A 39 -13.68 5.73 8.20
CA LEU A 39 -13.65 7.13 7.76
C LEU A 39 -13.15 7.21 6.31
N ASP A 40 -12.01 6.61 5.97
CA ASP A 40 -11.51 6.57 4.59
C ASP A 40 -12.52 5.93 3.64
N TYR A 41 -13.16 4.82 4.02
CA TYR A 41 -14.16 4.15 3.19
C TYR A 41 -15.45 4.97 3.02
N ALA A 42 -15.88 5.71 4.06
CA ALA A 42 -17.07 6.55 4.02
C ALA A 42 -16.83 7.87 3.27
N PHE A 43 -15.62 8.43 3.33
CA PHE A 43 -15.27 9.70 2.70
C PHE A 43 -14.65 9.55 1.30
N CYS A 44 -13.98 8.44 0.98
CA CYS A 44 -13.28 8.27 -0.32
C CYS A 44 -14.04 7.40 -1.34
N ARG A 45 -15.30 7.02 -1.07
CA ARG A 45 -16.07 6.11 -1.92
C ARG A 45 -16.61 6.71 -3.21
N GLU A 46 -16.50 8.03 -3.40
CA GLU A 46 -16.99 8.66 -4.62
C GLU A 46 -15.92 9.55 -5.27
N LEU A 47 -15.55 9.12 -6.48
CA LEU A 47 -15.20 9.96 -7.65
C LEU A 47 -13.73 10.40 -7.82
N ILE A 48 -12.95 9.52 -8.50
CA ILE A 48 -12.05 9.84 -9.63
C ILE A 48 -10.77 10.68 -9.34
N PRO A 49 -9.56 10.22 -9.73
CA PRO A 49 -8.93 8.90 -9.70
C PRO A 49 -7.57 8.90 -8.92
N HIS A 50 -7.14 7.76 -8.37
CA HIS A 50 -5.80 7.61 -7.74
C HIS A 50 -4.64 8.09 -8.62
N LEU A 51 -4.83 8.01 -9.93
CA LEU A 51 -3.89 8.49 -10.93
C LEU A 51 -3.72 10.01 -10.90
N THR A 52 -4.73 10.79 -10.48
CA THR A 52 -4.58 12.25 -10.36
C THR A 52 -3.69 12.62 -9.18
N GLU A 53 -3.93 12.06 -7.99
CA GLU A 53 -3.05 12.28 -6.83
C GLU A 53 -1.61 11.86 -7.15
N LEU A 54 -1.45 10.69 -7.76
CA LEU A 54 -0.13 10.21 -8.18
C LEU A 54 0.50 11.14 -9.22
N ARG A 55 -0.27 11.63 -10.19
CA ARG A 55 0.20 12.58 -11.21
C ARG A 55 0.59 13.93 -10.61
N LEU A 56 -0.06 14.40 -9.55
CA LEU A 56 0.33 15.63 -8.85
C LEU A 56 1.74 15.54 -8.26
N LEU A 57 2.18 14.34 -7.90
CA LEU A 57 3.55 14.08 -7.44
C LEU A 57 4.59 14.13 -8.58
N PHE A 58 4.15 14.16 -9.84
CA PHE A 58 5.00 14.17 -11.04
C PHE A 58 4.67 15.39 -11.93
N PRO A 59 5.05 16.60 -11.50
CA PRO A 59 4.68 17.83 -12.19
C PRO A 59 5.40 18.01 -13.54
N ALA A 60 4.67 18.47 -14.54
CA ALA A 60 5.21 18.96 -15.81
C ALA A 60 6.08 20.22 -15.59
N PRO A 61 7.03 20.55 -16.50
CA PRO A 61 7.33 19.87 -17.76
C PRO A 61 8.29 18.69 -17.62
N ARG A 62 8.95 18.53 -16.47
CA ARG A 62 9.95 17.49 -16.26
C ARG A 62 9.35 16.09 -16.42
N TRP A 63 8.19 15.89 -15.82
CA TRP A 63 7.54 14.58 -15.80
C TRP A 63 6.45 14.49 -16.86
N ARG A 64 6.43 13.36 -17.57
CA ARG A 64 5.33 12.98 -18.46
C ARG A 64 4.68 11.71 -17.94
N CYS A 65 3.37 11.77 -17.70
CA CYS A 65 2.61 10.67 -17.13
C CYS A 65 1.68 10.02 -18.16
N VAL A 66 1.59 8.70 -18.14
CA VAL A 66 0.68 7.90 -18.99
C VAL A 66 0.01 6.82 -18.14
N ASP A 67 -1.29 6.64 -18.30
CA ASP A 67 -2.07 5.68 -17.52
C ASP A 67 -2.43 4.45 -18.37
N GLY A 68 -2.51 3.27 -17.76
CA GLY A 68 -3.08 2.06 -18.38
C GLY A 68 -2.35 1.57 -19.63
N VAL A 69 -1.02 1.50 -19.59
CA VAL A 69 -0.20 1.06 -20.72
C VAL A 69 -0.25 -0.46 -20.87
N LYS A 70 -1.01 -0.94 -21.85
CA LYS A 70 -1.10 -2.38 -22.16
C LYS A 70 0.13 -2.85 -22.93
N ILE A 71 0.93 -3.74 -22.34
CA ILE A 71 2.05 -4.38 -23.03
C ILE A 71 1.59 -5.65 -23.75
N ARG A 72 2.10 -5.86 -24.96
CA ARG A 72 1.70 -6.97 -25.83
C ARG A 72 2.92 -7.71 -26.33
N ARG A 73 2.79 -9.04 -26.44
CA ARG A 73 3.77 -9.96 -27.00
C ARG A 73 3.08 -10.78 -28.08
N ARG A 74 3.63 -10.76 -29.30
CA ARG A 74 3.06 -11.47 -30.47
C ARG A 74 1.55 -11.23 -30.66
N GLY A 75 1.12 -9.97 -30.49
CA GLY A 75 -0.27 -9.54 -30.63
C GLY A 75 -1.19 -9.83 -29.43
N LYS A 76 -0.76 -10.62 -28.44
CA LYS A 76 -1.53 -10.90 -27.21
C LYS A 76 -1.14 -9.93 -26.10
N VAL A 77 -2.10 -9.51 -25.28
CA VAL A 77 -1.82 -8.71 -24.07
C VAL A 77 -1.12 -9.60 -23.06
N VAL A 78 0.04 -9.15 -22.57
CA VAL A 78 0.80 -9.82 -21.50
C VAL A 78 0.24 -9.36 -20.15
N THR A 79 0.29 -8.05 -19.93
CA THR A 79 -0.28 -7.39 -18.75
C THR A 79 -0.42 -5.89 -19.03
N ASP A 80 -0.97 -5.14 -18.07
CA ASP A 80 -1.03 -3.69 -18.06
C ASP A 80 -0.05 -3.09 -17.05
N ILE A 81 0.44 -1.90 -17.38
CA ILE A 81 1.16 -1.03 -16.44
C ILE A 81 0.17 0.07 -16.09
N ASP A 82 -0.24 0.12 -14.83
CA ASP A 82 -1.32 1.01 -14.39
C ASP A 82 -0.97 2.48 -14.58
N PHE A 83 0.29 2.83 -14.32
CA PHE A 83 0.79 4.19 -14.43
C PHE A 83 2.26 4.21 -14.80
N VAL A 84 2.65 5.15 -15.65
CA VAL A 84 4.04 5.40 -16.02
C VAL A 84 4.36 6.86 -15.83
N ALA A 85 5.43 7.16 -15.08
CA ALA A 85 6.01 8.49 -14.99
C ALA A 85 7.39 8.49 -15.66
N TYR A 86 7.51 9.17 -16.80
CA TYR A 86 8.78 9.40 -17.48
C TYR A 86 9.43 10.69 -16.97
N ASP A 87 10.67 10.58 -16.50
CA ASP A 87 11.51 11.71 -16.10
C ASP A 87 12.37 12.15 -17.29
N SER A 88 12.04 13.29 -17.90
CA SER A 88 12.84 13.83 -19.00
C SER A 88 14.24 14.28 -18.58
N ALA A 89 14.47 14.58 -17.30
CA ALA A 89 15.77 15.02 -16.81
C ALA A 89 16.76 13.85 -16.72
N SER A 90 16.31 12.69 -16.26
CA SER A 90 17.12 11.47 -16.13
C SER A 90 16.87 10.45 -17.24
N ARG A 91 15.98 10.75 -18.20
CA ARG A 91 15.65 9.87 -19.34
C ARG A 91 15.25 8.46 -18.90
N THR A 92 14.55 8.36 -17.78
CA THR A 92 14.20 7.11 -17.10
C THR A 92 12.70 7.06 -16.85
N ALA A 93 12.08 5.88 -16.95
CA ALA A 93 10.66 5.68 -16.66
C ALA A 93 10.42 4.91 -15.35
N ALA A 94 9.54 5.42 -14.50
CA ALA A 94 8.98 4.69 -13.37
C ALA A 94 7.69 4.00 -13.81
N LEU A 95 7.64 2.67 -13.74
CA LEU A 95 6.52 1.83 -14.15
C LEU A 95 5.81 1.31 -12.89
N PHE A 96 4.53 1.66 -12.72
CA PHE A 96 3.79 1.36 -11.51
C PHE A 96 2.73 0.28 -11.75
N GLN A 97 2.69 -0.68 -10.84
CA GLN A 97 1.49 -1.45 -10.53
C GLN A 97 0.86 -0.89 -9.26
N LEU A 98 -0.38 -0.48 -9.36
CA LEU A 98 -1.23 -0.04 -8.26
C LEU A 98 -2.05 -1.23 -7.78
N LYS A 99 -2.07 -1.47 -6.47
CA LYS A 99 -2.87 -2.54 -5.87
C LYS A 99 -3.69 -2.04 -4.70
N TRP A 100 -4.95 -2.43 -4.69
CA TRP A 100 -5.82 -2.39 -3.53
C TRP A 100 -5.96 -3.79 -2.92
N GLN A 101 -6.26 -3.88 -1.63
CA GLN A 101 -6.87 -5.07 -1.06
C GLN A 101 -8.28 -4.72 -0.63
N GLN A 102 -9.25 -5.57 -0.95
CA GLN A 102 -10.55 -5.45 -0.31
C GLN A 102 -10.40 -5.85 1.16
N PRO A 103 -10.91 -5.04 2.11
CA PRO A 103 -10.92 -5.42 3.52
C PRO A 103 -11.67 -6.74 3.68
N SER A 104 -11.02 -7.75 4.26
CA SER A 104 -11.68 -9.01 4.62
C SER A 104 -12.11 -8.91 6.08
N ALA A 105 -13.40 -8.71 6.31
CA ALA A 105 -13.97 -8.71 7.65
C ALA A 105 -14.00 -10.14 8.19
N GLY A 106 -13.11 -10.46 9.14
CA GLY A 106 -13.38 -11.52 10.13
C GLY A 106 -12.47 -12.75 10.17
N ASP A 107 -11.44 -12.91 9.34
CA ASP A 107 -10.53 -14.06 9.47
C ASP A 107 -9.07 -13.70 9.16
N GLU A 108 -8.21 -13.87 10.17
CA GLU A 108 -6.77 -13.62 10.08
C GLU A 108 -6.07 -14.55 9.08
N LYS A 109 -6.59 -15.77 8.88
CA LYS A 109 -6.09 -16.70 7.86
C LYS A 109 -6.41 -16.18 6.47
N THR A 110 -7.64 -15.72 6.25
CA THR A 110 -8.06 -15.08 5.00
C THR A 110 -7.23 -13.83 4.71
N ARG A 111 -6.95 -13.00 5.73
CA ARG A 111 -6.06 -11.84 5.61
C ARG A 111 -4.64 -12.22 5.19
N ARG A 112 -4.01 -13.21 5.83
CA ARG A 112 -2.66 -13.70 5.48
C ARG A 112 -2.60 -14.28 4.06
N ASN A 113 -3.61 -15.05 3.67
CA ASN A 113 -3.70 -15.61 2.32
C ASN A 113 -3.85 -14.51 1.27
N ASN A 114 -4.66 -13.48 1.53
CA ASN A 114 -4.84 -12.35 0.62
C ASN A 114 -3.55 -11.55 0.45
N ALA A 115 -2.77 -11.37 1.52
CA ALA A 115 -1.47 -10.70 1.44
C ALA A 115 -0.42 -11.54 0.68
N SER A 116 -0.35 -12.85 0.93
CA SER A 116 0.53 -13.75 0.17
C SER A 116 0.15 -13.81 -1.31
N ASN A 117 -1.14 -13.87 -1.63
CA ASN A 117 -1.63 -13.85 -3.01
C ASN A 117 -1.32 -12.53 -3.68
N LEU A 118 -1.49 -11.40 -2.98
CA LEU A 118 -1.13 -10.09 -3.52
C LEU A 118 0.35 -10.04 -3.92
N VAL A 119 1.25 -10.47 -3.05
CA VAL A 119 2.69 -10.52 -3.34
C VAL A 119 2.97 -11.43 -4.53
N SER A 120 2.37 -12.62 -4.57
CA SER A 120 2.48 -13.55 -5.70
C SER A 120 2.03 -12.93 -7.03
N GLU A 121 0.87 -12.27 -7.05
CA GLU A 121 0.36 -11.62 -8.27
C GLU A 121 1.24 -10.44 -8.71
N CYS A 122 1.78 -9.68 -7.76
CA CYS A 122 2.73 -8.60 -8.08
C CYS A 122 4.06 -9.14 -8.60
N ASN A 123 4.59 -10.23 -8.03
CA ASN A 123 5.80 -10.88 -8.55
C ASN A 123 5.59 -11.40 -9.98
N LYS A 124 4.42 -11.99 -10.28
CA LYS A 124 4.07 -12.41 -11.65
C LYS A 124 4.05 -11.20 -12.60
N TRP A 125 3.51 -10.07 -12.15
CA TRP A 125 3.53 -8.84 -12.92
C TRP A 125 4.97 -8.34 -13.16
N ILE A 126 5.80 -8.30 -12.13
CA ILE A 126 7.22 -7.90 -12.22
C ILE A 126 7.95 -8.77 -13.25
N ALA A 127 7.81 -10.09 -13.15
CA ALA A 127 8.41 -11.03 -14.09
C ALA A 127 7.92 -10.79 -15.51
N ALA A 128 6.61 -10.65 -15.71
CA ALA A 128 6.01 -10.44 -17.02
C ALA A 128 6.47 -9.13 -17.70
N VAL A 129 6.56 -8.04 -16.93
CA VAL A 129 7.06 -6.76 -17.45
C VAL A 129 8.57 -6.82 -17.73
N SER A 130 9.34 -7.45 -16.85
CA SER A 130 10.79 -7.58 -17.00
C SER A 130 11.16 -8.43 -18.23
N GLU A 131 10.50 -9.57 -18.41
CA GLU A 131 10.65 -10.42 -19.59
C GLU A 131 10.25 -9.68 -20.87
N TRP A 132 9.14 -8.94 -20.83
CA TRP A 132 8.69 -8.15 -21.98
C TRP A 132 9.69 -7.04 -22.35
N LEU A 133 10.26 -6.35 -21.35
CA LEU A 133 11.30 -5.33 -21.57
C LEU A 133 12.59 -5.95 -22.13
N ALA A 134 12.98 -7.13 -21.65
CA ALA A 134 14.16 -7.83 -22.15
C ALA A 134 14.00 -8.27 -23.62
N GLU A 135 12.78 -8.59 -24.05
CA GLU A 135 12.51 -9.06 -25.41
C GLU A 135 12.24 -7.93 -26.41
N GLU A 136 11.40 -6.96 -26.06
CA GLU A 136 10.96 -5.90 -26.98
C GLU A 136 11.85 -4.64 -26.86
N GLY A 137 12.48 -4.43 -25.71
CA GLY A 137 13.39 -3.33 -25.45
C GLY A 137 12.71 -2.00 -25.10
N LEU A 138 13.50 -1.09 -24.49
CA LEU A 138 13.08 0.26 -24.13
C LEU A 138 12.56 1.10 -25.32
N PRO A 139 13.08 0.99 -26.56
CA PRO A 139 12.54 1.73 -27.71
C PRO A 139 11.05 1.45 -27.97
N VAL A 140 10.59 0.22 -27.71
CA VAL A 140 9.18 -0.15 -27.87
C VAL A 140 8.34 0.45 -26.74
N LEU A 141 8.85 0.46 -25.51
CA LEU A 141 8.21 1.17 -24.39
C LEU A 141 8.10 2.67 -24.68
N ALA A 142 9.20 3.32 -25.10
CA ALA A 142 9.24 4.74 -25.45
C ALA A 142 8.15 5.11 -26.47
N GLN A 143 8.00 4.30 -27.53
CA GLN A 143 6.94 4.49 -28.52
C GLN A 143 5.54 4.42 -27.90
N ARG A 144 5.29 3.50 -26.95
CA ARG A 144 4.01 3.38 -26.25
C ARG A 144 3.73 4.57 -25.32
N LEU A 145 4.78 5.18 -24.77
CA LEU A 145 4.68 6.40 -23.96
C LEU A 145 4.54 7.67 -24.84
N GLY A 146 4.71 7.54 -26.15
CA GLY A 146 4.66 8.63 -27.12
C GLY A 146 5.84 9.59 -27.00
N ILE A 147 7.01 9.08 -26.61
CA ILE A 147 8.30 9.79 -26.59
C ILE A 147 9.25 9.21 -27.66
N PRO A 148 10.27 9.96 -28.11
CA PRO A 148 11.27 9.44 -29.05
C PRO A 148 11.95 8.17 -28.53
N ARG A 149 12.27 7.25 -29.46
CA ARG A 149 12.76 5.90 -29.12
C ARG A 149 14.10 5.89 -28.40
N ASP A 150 14.93 6.86 -28.74
CA ASP A 150 16.25 7.08 -28.17
C ASP A 150 16.19 7.80 -26.81
N GLU A 151 15.09 8.50 -26.50
CA GLU A 151 14.98 9.28 -25.27
C GLU A 151 14.90 8.45 -23.99
N LEU A 152 14.36 7.23 -24.04
CA LEU A 152 14.26 6.35 -22.87
C LEU A 152 15.51 5.48 -22.73
N THR A 153 16.26 5.69 -21.64
CA THR A 153 17.55 5.03 -21.40
C THR A 153 17.50 3.97 -20.31
N ASP A 154 16.55 4.06 -19.37
CA ASP A 154 16.39 3.10 -18.28
C ASP A 154 14.91 3.06 -17.80
N SER A 155 14.57 2.06 -17.00
CA SER A 155 13.27 1.97 -16.33
C SER A 155 13.35 1.24 -14.99
N SER A 156 12.49 1.61 -14.04
CA SER A 156 12.38 0.93 -12.75
C SER A 156 10.93 0.57 -12.44
N LEU A 157 10.75 -0.56 -11.76
CA LEU A 157 9.43 -1.10 -11.42
C LEU A 157 9.04 -0.69 -10.00
N PHE A 158 7.78 -0.31 -9.82
CA PHE A 158 7.21 0.11 -8.55
C PHE A 158 5.91 -0.63 -8.30
N VAL A 159 5.77 -1.21 -7.11
CA VAL A 159 4.51 -1.78 -6.63
C VAL A 159 3.98 -0.91 -5.50
N LEU A 160 2.84 -0.28 -5.73
CA LEU A 160 2.23 0.65 -4.79
C LEU A 160 0.92 0.08 -4.24
N GLY A 161 0.94 -0.26 -2.96
CA GLY A 161 -0.24 -0.70 -2.22
C GLY A 161 -1.02 0.48 -1.63
N ARG A 162 -2.36 0.45 -1.69
CA ARG A 162 -3.22 1.40 -0.97
C ARG A 162 -4.05 0.69 0.11
N TYR A 163 -4.47 1.45 1.12
CA TYR A 163 -5.40 1.06 2.19
C TYR A 163 -5.17 -0.33 2.79
N GLY A 164 -4.19 -0.46 3.69
CA GLY A 164 -3.95 -1.71 4.43
C GLY A 164 -3.29 -2.85 3.64
N ALA A 165 -2.96 -2.64 2.36
CA ALA A 165 -2.04 -3.51 1.62
C ALA A 165 -0.63 -3.38 2.22
N HIS A 166 -0.39 -4.13 3.30
CA HIS A 166 0.91 -4.20 3.96
C HIS A 166 1.74 -5.30 3.32
N PHE A 167 2.84 -4.91 2.68
CA PHE A 167 3.87 -5.84 2.21
C PHE A 167 4.81 -6.28 3.36
N SER A 168 4.65 -5.73 4.56
CA SER A 168 5.43 -6.11 5.74
C SER A 168 5.19 -7.58 6.10
N GLY A 169 6.28 -8.31 6.37
CA GLY A 169 6.25 -9.71 6.77
C GLY A 169 6.30 -10.76 5.64
N HIS A 170 6.27 -10.36 4.36
CA HIS A 170 6.31 -11.31 3.25
C HIS A 170 7.71 -11.36 2.63
N ALA A 171 8.50 -12.36 3.03
CA ALA A 171 9.89 -12.55 2.61
C ALA A 171 10.10 -12.76 1.09
N ASN A 172 9.02 -12.91 0.32
CA ASN A 172 9.05 -13.31 -1.09
C ASN A 172 8.83 -12.14 -2.06
N ALA A 173 8.80 -10.89 -1.61
CA ALA A 173 8.67 -9.74 -2.51
C ALA A 173 9.90 -9.65 -3.44
N ASP A 174 9.67 -9.58 -4.75
CA ASP A 174 10.73 -9.50 -5.75
C ASP A 174 11.49 -8.16 -5.65
N LEU A 175 12.80 -8.23 -5.43
CA LEU A 175 13.68 -7.08 -5.21
C LEU A 175 13.98 -6.28 -6.50
N CYS A 176 13.56 -6.77 -7.67
CA CYS A 176 13.64 -6.02 -8.92
C CYS A 176 12.66 -4.83 -8.97
N ALA A 177 11.74 -4.73 -8.00
CA ALA A 177 10.83 -3.59 -7.86
C ALA A 177 10.97 -2.92 -6.50
N ALA A 178 10.67 -1.62 -6.44
CA ALA A 178 10.48 -0.90 -5.20
C ALA A 178 9.03 -1.11 -4.72
N TRP A 179 8.88 -1.62 -3.50
CA TRP A 179 7.58 -1.89 -2.89
C TRP A 179 7.27 -0.81 -1.86
N SER A 180 6.11 -0.19 -1.97
CA SER A 180 5.69 0.83 -0.99
C SER A 180 4.19 0.85 -0.80
N ASN A 181 3.75 1.41 0.33
CA ASN A 181 2.35 1.81 0.49
C ASN A 181 2.20 3.30 0.12
N TRP A 182 0.97 3.75 -0.11
CA TRP A 182 0.68 5.13 -0.50
C TRP A 182 1.29 6.17 0.44
N GLY A 183 1.09 6.05 1.76
CA GLY A 183 1.57 7.05 2.72
C GLY A 183 3.09 7.14 2.78
N HIS A 184 3.80 6.01 2.71
CA HIS A 184 5.26 6.00 2.62
C HIS A 184 5.74 6.62 1.31
N PHE A 185 5.16 6.22 0.18
CA PHE A 185 5.51 6.76 -1.13
C PHE A 185 5.30 8.27 -1.23
N GLU A 186 4.13 8.76 -0.82
CA GLU A 186 3.78 10.18 -0.83
C GLU A 186 4.73 10.99 0.06
N ARG A 187 5.08 10.48 1.25
CA ARG A 187 6.05 11.10 2.14
C ARG A 187 7.43 11.20 1.48
N GLU A 188 7.98 10.09 0.99
CA GLU A 188 9.32 10.08 0.36
C GLU A 188 9.37 11.03 -0.84
N ARG A 189 8.30 11.05 -1.64
CA ARG A 189 8.20 11.92 -2.80
C ARG A 189 8.06 13.41 -2.44
N THR A 190 7.44 13.71 -1.30
CA THR A 190 7.30 15.07 -0.75
C THR A 190 8.61 15.56 -0.14
N LEU A 191 9.37 14.69 0.54
CA LEU A 191 10.68 15.01 1.10
C LEU A 191 11.73 15.19 0.00
N HIS A 192 11.62 14.43 -1.09
CA HIS A 192 12.54 14.45 -2.21
C HIS A 192 11.85 14.81 -3.54
N PRO A 193 11.30 16.04 -3.68
CA PRO A 193 10.49 16.45 -4.83
C PRO A 193 11.28 16.51 -6.15
N SER A 194 12.61 16.57 -6.07
CA SER A 194 13.51 16.59 -7.24
C SER A 194 14.17 15.25 -7.55
N ALA A 195 13.92 14.20 -6.76
CA ALA A 195 14.51 12.88 -6.98
C ALA A 195 14.24 12.38 -8.41
N THR A 196 15.26 11.83 -9.04
CA THR A 196 15.17 11.02 -10.25
C THR A 196 14.44 9.70 -9.97
N VAL A 197 14.08 8.97 -11.02
CA VAL A 197 13.44 7.64 -10.86
C VAL A 197 14.31 6.69 -10.05
N ARG A 198 15.63 6.71 -10.27
CA ARG A 198 16.58 5.84 -9.56
C ARG A 198 16.70 6.22 -8.08
N GLU A 199 16.87 7.49 -7.78
CA GLU A 199 16.88 7.97 -6.39
C GLU A 199 15.56 7.67 -5.67
N MET A 200 14.42 7.82 -6.36
CA MET A 200 13.12 7.44 -5.81
C MET A 200 13.05 5.94 -5.51
N PHE A 201 13.57 5.08 -6.40
CA PHE A 201 13.66 3.64 -6.15
C PHE A 201 14.51 3.34 -4.91
N ASP A 202 15.72 3.91 -4.85
CA ASP A 202 16.67 3.68 -3.77
C ASP A 202 16.12 4.18 -2.43
N ASN A 203 15.54 5.38 -2.37
CA ASN A 203 14.92 5.96 -1.17
C ASN A 203 13.78 5.08 -0.64
N LEU A 204 12.95 4.50 -1.52
CA LEU A 204 11.87 3.61 -1.08
C LEU A 204 12.39 2.29 -0.54
N VAL A 205 13.41 1.71 -1.18
CA VAL A 205 14.04 0.46 -0.71
C VAL A 205 14.73 0.68 0.63
N GLU A 206 15.45 1.79 0.78
CA GLU A 206 16.11 2.17 2.03
C GLU A 206 15.09 2.47 3.12
N GLY A 207 14.08 3.30 2.85
CA GLY A 207 13.02 3.64 3.81
C GLY A 207 12.26 2.42 4.31
N VAL A 208 11.94 1.45 3.44
CA VAL A 208 11.34 0.17 3.88
C VAL A 208 12.30 -0.64 4.75
N THR A 209 13.59 -0.65 4.41
CA THR A 209 14.61 -1.35 5.20
C THR A 209 14.79 -0.71 6.57
N GLU A 210 14.78 0.62 6.64
CA GLU A 210 14.85 1.38 7.88
C GLU A 210 13.59 1.17 8.72
N ILE A 211 12.39 1.26 8.14
CA ILE A 211 11.12 0.95 8.83
C ILE A 211 11.18 -0.48 9.41
N LYS A 212 11.67 -1.47 8.66
CA LYS A 212 11.85 -2.84 9.18
C LYS A 212 12.87 -2.95 10.32
N ARG A 213 13.87 -2.05 10.39
CA ARG A 213 14.90 -2.03 11.44
C ARG A 213 14.47 -1.25 12.68
N THR A 214 13.80 -0.12 12.49
CA THR A 214 13.36 0.79 13.56
C THR A 214 12.05 0.35 14.18
N VAL A 215 11.17 -0.29 13.41
CA VAL A 215 10.11 -1.12 13.97
C VAL A 215 10.79 -2.37 14.54
N GLN A 216 11.37 -2.24 15.73
CA GLN A 216 11.38 -3.36 16.65
C GLN A 216 9.91 -3.79 16.79
N PRO A 217 9.58 -5.09 16.79
CA PRO A 217 8.28 -5.51 17.26
C PRO A 217 8.24 -5.17 18.74
N GLU A 218 7.95 -3.90 19.05
CA GLU A 218 7.81 -3.43 20.42
C GLU A 218 6.76 -4.33 21.03
N SER A 219 7.21 -5.12 22.00
CA SER A 219 6.32 -5.99 22.71
C SER A 219 5.45 -5.08 23.55
N LEU A 220 4.28 -4.75 23.02
CA LEU A 220 3.32 -3.90 23.71
C LEU A 220 2.94 -4.66 24.98
N THR A 221 3.42 -4.15 26.11
CA THR A 221 3.23 -4.75 27.42
C THR A 221 2.19 -3.92 28.14
N LEU A 222 0.97 -4.47 28.22
CA LEU A 222 -0.17 -3.81 28.86
C LEU A 222 -0.34 -4.43 30.25
N PRO A 223 0.01 -3.70 31.34
CA PRO A 223 -0.27 -4.16 32.68
C PRO A 223 -1.77 -4.07 32.94
N LEU A 224 -2.39 -5.22 33.19
CA LEU A 224 -3.77 -5.34 33.65
C LEU A 224 -3.78 -5.82 35.11
N PRO A 225 -4.84 -5.56 35.89
CA PRO A 225 -4.92 -6.06 37.26
C PRO A 225 -4.85 -7.60 37.29
N GLY A 226 -3.70 -8.15 37.70
CA GLY A 226 -3.44 -9.60 37.80
C GLY A 226 -2.95 -10.30 36.54
N LEU A 227 -2.72 -9.59 35.42
CA LEU A 227 -2.23 -10.15 34.16
C LEU A 227 -1.32 -9.16 33.43
N VAL A 228 -0.30 -9.65 32.74
CA VAL A 228 0.48 -8.84 31.81
C VAL A 228 0.28 -9.39 30.40
N LEU A 229 -0.32 -8.58 29.51
CA LEU A 229 -0.47 -8.93 28.10
C LEU A 229 0.76 -8.41 27.34
N VAL A 230 1.51 -9.32 26.72
CA VAL A 230 2.66 -8.99 25.88
C VAL A 230 2.31 -9.32 24.43
N VAL A 231 2.19 -8.30 23.58
CA VAL A 231 1.90 -8.49 22.15
C VAL A 231 3.19 -8.45 21.36
N ASN A 232 3.69 -9.60 20.91
CA ASN A 232 4.90 -9.69 20.06
C ASN A 232 4.54 -10.29 18.69
N PRO A 233 4.39 -9.47 17.63
CA PRO A 233 3.88 -9.93 16.34
C PRO A 233 4.81 -10.91 15.60
N ASN A 234 6.05 -11.10 16.06
CA ASN A 234 7.06 -11.91 15.38
C ASN A 234 7.54 -13.15 16.17
N ARG A 235 7.09 -13.37 17.42
CA ARG A 235 7.43 -14.57 18.20
C ARG A 235 6.33 -15.63 18.07
N ARG A 236 6.72 -16.88 17.78
CA ARG A 236 5.83 -18.05 17.96
C ARG A 236 5.81 -18.43 19.43
N PRO A 237 4.66 -18.86 20.00
CA PRO A 237 4.59 -19.39 21.35
C PRO A 237 5.23 -20.78 21.37
N ALA A 238 6.54 -20.83 21.51
CA ALA A 238 7.29 -21.97 22.00
C ALA A 238 8.23 -21.42 23.07
N ASP A 239 8.32 -22.12 24.20
CA ASP A 239 9.17 -21.79 25.36
C ASP A 239 8.55 -20.84 26.41
N MET A 240 7.25 -20.98 26.68
CA MET A 240 6.70 -20.57 27.98
C MET A 240 6.35 -21.82 28.77
N GLU A 241 7.35 -22.43 29.42
CA GLU A 241 7.06 -23.26 30.59
C GLU A 241 6.54 -22.29 31.66
N LEU A 242 5.22 -22.34 31.89
CA LEU A 242 4.60 -21.62 32.99
C LEU A 242 4.97 -22.34 34.30
N PRO A 243 5.29 -21.61 35.39
CA PRO A 243 5.52 -22.19 36.71
C PRO A 243 4.28 -22.88 37.29
#